data_AF-A0A439LHP3-F1
#
_entry.id   AF-A0A439LHP3-F1
#
_cell.length_a   1.000
_cell.length_b   1.000
_cell.length_c   1.000
_cell.angle_alpha   90.00
_cell.angle_beta   90.00
_cell.angle_gamma   90.00
#
_symmetry.space_group_name_H-M   'P 1'
#
loop_
_entity.id
_entity.type
_entity.pdbx_description
1 polymer ?
#
loop_
_entity_poly.entity_id
_entity_poly.type
_entity_poly.pdbx_seq_one_letter_code
_entity_poly.pdbx_strand_id
1 'polypeptide(L)'
;MPTLVAKPPQGDDWMHEAKFDGYRSQIIIEGAGVRIFTRRGLDWTAKYRDLVEAAKGLNVQNGIIDGEVVVLNEAGLSDFAALRKAITRRQHDLYFVAFDLLHLNGHDLRDMVLEDRRGPRSTVTLPPSSSMRVTSPVSSICCPILTVV
;
A
#
# COMPACT_ATOMS: atom_id res chain seq x y z
N MET A 1 -0.69 18.91 -8.98
CA MET A 1 -1.80 17.98 -9.26
C MET A 1 -1.37 17.10 -10.44
N PRO A 2 -1.69 15.80 -10.44
CA PRO A 2 -1.37 14.94 -11.58
C PRO A 2 -2.18 15.36 -12.82
N THR A 3 -1.52 15.39 -13.99
CA THR A 3 -2.13 15.75 -15.27
C THR A 3 -2.43 14.46 -16.04
N LEU A 4 -3.68 14.28 -16.47
CA LEU A 4 -4.06 13.12 -17.26
C LEU A 4 -3.42 13.21 -18.65
N VAL A 5 -2.62 12.21 -19.00
CA VAL A 5 -1.94 12.10 -20.30
C VAL A 5 -2.31 10.79 -20.99
N ALA A 6 -2.35 10.78 -22.33
CA ALA A 6 -2.76 9.61 -23.11
C ALA A 6 -1.77 8.45 -23.05
N LYS A 7 -0.49 8.74 -22.80
CA LYS A 7 0.58 7.76 -22.59
C LYS A 7 1.45 8.21 -21.44
N PRO A 8 1.94 7.28 -20.61
CA PRO A 8 2.89 7.63 -19.57
C PRO A 8 4.19 8.20 -20.18
N PRO A 9 4.85 9.15 -19.51
CA PRO A 9 6.14 9.67 -19.94
C PRO A 9 7.16 8.53 -20.01
N GLN A 10 8.07 8.62 -20.98
CA GLN A 10 9.11 7.62 -21.26
C GLN A 10 10.48 8.19 -20.88
N GLY A 11 11.43 7.32 -20.57
CA GLY A 11 12.81 7.66 -20.21
C GLY A 11 13.22 7.04 -18.88
N ASP A 12 14.52 6.92 -18.65
CA ASP A 12 15.09 6.23 -17.48
C ASP A 12 14.83 6.99 -16.17
N ASP A 13 14.52 8.29 -16.25
CA ASP A 13 14.15 9.14 -15.10
C ASP A 13 12.70 8.93 -14.62
N TRP A 14 11.90 8.11 -15.32
CA TRP A 14 10.48 7.92 -15.02
C TRP A 14 10.18 6.52 -14.53
N MET A 15 9.55 6.45 -13.35
CA MET A 15 9.02 5.20 -12.82
C MET A 15 7.50 5.19 -12.87
N HIS A 16 6.93 4.03 -13.20
CA HIS A 16 5.49 3.85 -13.26
C HIS A 16 5.01 2.87 -12.20
N GLU A 17 4.01 3.29 -11.43
CA GLU A 17 3.28 2.42 -10.51
C GLU A 17 1.78 2.44 -10.85
N ALA A 18 1.11 1.33 -10.60
CA ALA A 18 -0.34 1.25 -10.78
C ALA A 18 -1.02 2.18 -9.77
N LYS A 19 -1.89 3.07 -10.27
CA LYS A 19 -2.69 3.92 -9.41
C LYS A 19 -3.81 3.09 -8.80
N PHE A 20 -3.86 3.04 -7.48
CA PHE A 20 -4.95 2.45 -6.73
C PHE A 20 -5.84 3.56 -6.18
N ASP A 21 -7.16 3.48 -6.42
CA ASP A 21 -8.13 4.41 -5.85
C ASP A 21 -8.71 3.83 -4.56
N GLY A 22 -8.25 4.35 -3.41
CA GLY A 22 -8.63 3.83 -2.12
C GLY A 22 -8.59 4.85 -0.98
N TYR A 23 -8.28 4.36 0.22
CA TYR A 23 -7.91 5.20 1.35
C TYR A 23 -6.44 5.02 1.73
N ARG A 24 -5.62 6.05 1.46
CA ARG A 24 -4.25 6.12 1.97
C ARG A 24 -4.23 5.90 3.47
N SER A 25 -3.49 4.88 3.87
CA SER A 25 -3.39 4.41 5.23
C SER A 25 -1.94 4.07 5.57
N GLN A 26 -1.56 4.36 6.82
CA GLN A 26 -0.24 4.06 7.35
C GLN A 26 -0.37 2.96 8.39
N ILE A 27 0.38 1.87 8.19
CA ILE A 27 0.51 0.78 9.16
C ILE A 27 1.75 1.05 10.00
N ILE A 28 1.57 1.11 11.31
CA ILE A 28 2.64 1.28 12.29
C ILE A 28 2.75 -0.01 13.09
N ILE A 29 3.94 -0.61 13.07
CA ILE A 29 4.28 -1.84 13.79
C ILE A 29 5.29 -1.46 14.87
N GLU A 30 5.00 -1.77 16.13
CA GLU A 30 5.83 -1.47 17.29
C GLU A 30 5.83 -2.69 18.23
N GLY A 31 6.88 -3.52 18.15
CA GLY A 31 6.95 -4.75 18.93
C GLY A 31 5.80 -5.69 18.58
N ALA A 32 4.92 -5.97 19.56
CA ALA A 32 3.72 -6.81 19.35
C ALA A 32 2.46 -6.00 18.93
N GLY A 33 2.56 -4.68 18.86
CA GLY A 33 1.44 -3.80 18.53
C GLY A 33 1.41 -3.44 17.05
N VAL A 34 0.19 -3.40 16.48
CA VAL A 34 -0.06 -2.85 15.15
C VAL A 34 -1.17 -1.82 15.23
N ARG A 35 -0.93 -0.65 14.67
CA ARG A 35 -1.91 0.44 14.54
C ARG A 35 -2.02 0.88 13.09
N ILE A 36 -3.23 1.23 12.66
CA ILE A 36 -3.46 1.70 11.28
C ILE A 36 -4.15 3.06 11.32
N PHE A 37 -3.50 4.05 10.70
CA PHE A 37 -3.99 5.42 10.63
C PHE A 37 -4.37 5.80 9.21
N THR A 38 -5.45 6.56 9.05
CA THR A 38 -5.77 7.18 7.76
C THR A 38 -4.83 8.36 7.48
N ARG A 39 -4.80 8.84 6.23
CA ARG A 39 -4.10 10.09 5.86
C ARG A 39 -4.40 11.29 6.76
N ARG A 40 -5.57 11.35 7.41
CA ARG A 40 -5.96 12.44 8.31
C ARG A 40 -5.56 12.20 9.78
N GLY A 41 -4.83 11.12 10.06
CA GLY A 41 -4.42 10.76 11.42
C GLY A 41 -5.51 10.09 12.26
N LEU A 42 -6.65 9.70 11.67
CA LEU A 42 -7.68 8.95 12.39
C LEU A 42 -7.22 7.50 12.59
N ASP A 43 -7.26 7.03 13.84
CA ASP A 43 -7.01 5.64 14.19
C ASP A 43 -8.15 4.74 13.72
N TRP A 44 -7.86 3.89 12.74
CA TRP A 44 -8.79 2.94 12.14
C TRP A 44 -8.40 1.49 12.42
N THR A 45 -7.55 1.25 13.43
CA THR A 45 -7.09 -0.09 13.85
C THR A 45 -8.27 -1.05 14.07
N ALA A 46 -9.33 -0.60 14.76
CA ALA A 46 -10.52 -1.41 15.02
C ALA A 46 -11.40 -1.65 13.76
N LYS A 47 -11.28 -0.80 12.73
CA LYS A 47 -12.00 -0.95 11.44
C LYS A 47 -11.26 -1.86 10.47
N TYR A 48 -9.95 -2.05 10.67
CA TYR A 48 -9.07 -2.79 9.77
C TYR A 48 -8.48 -4.05 10.44
N ARG A 49 -9.31 -4.80 11.17
CA ARG A 49 -8.83 -5.94 11.98
C ARG A 49 -8.11 -7.00 11.15
N ASP A 50 -8.63 -7.33 9.97
CA ASP A 50 -8.01 -8.35 9.12
C ASP A 50 -6.64 -7.88 8.57
N LEU A 51 -6.47 -6.57 8.33
CA LEU A 51 -5.19 -5.98 7.96
C LEU A 51 -4.22 -5.91 9.15
N VAL A 52 -4.74 -5.64 10.35
CA VAL A 52 -3.96 -5.69 11.59
C VAL A 52 -3.40 -7.08 11.83
N GLU A 53 -4.21 -8.12 11.69
CA GLU A 53 -3.75 -9.52 11.84
C GLU A 53 -2.74 -9.90 10.76
N ALA A 54 -2.96 -9.48 9.50
CA ALA A 54 -1.98 -9.71 8.43
C ALA A 54 -0.64 -9.01 8.73
N ALA A 55 -0.68 -7.76 9.20
CA ALA A 55 0.52 -6.99 9.53
C ALA A 55 1.27 -7.54 10.75
N LYS A 56 0.58 -8.15 11.73
CA LYS A 56 1.24 -8.88 12.84
C LYS A 56 2.03 -10.10 12.38
N GLY A 57 1.66 -10.68 11.23
CA GLY A 57 2.38 -11.79 10.62
C GLY A 57 3.67 -11.38 9.90
N LEU A 58 3.97 -10.08 9.79
CA LEU A 58 5.21 -9.62 9.19
C LEU A 58 6.39 -9.85 10.13
N ASN A 59 7.47 -10.41 9.58
CA ASN A 59 8.70 -10.67 10.33
C ASN A 59 9.54 -9.39 10.50
N VAL A 60 9.01 -8.39 11.20
CA VAL A 60 9.65 -7.10 11.49
C VAL A 60 9.51 -6.75 12.97
N GLN A 61 10.53 -6.11 13.56
CA GLN A 61 10.50 -5.71 14.97
C GLN A 61 9.71 -4.40 15.17
N ASN A 62 9.87 -3.48 14.23
CA ASN A 62 9.11 -2.24 14.15
C ASN A 62 9.16 -1.73 12.70
N GLY A 63 8.17 -0.93 12.31
CA GLY A 63 8.15 -0.35 10.99
C GLY A 63 6.97 0.58 10.74
N ILE A 64 7.13 1.46 9.76
CA ILE A 64 6.09 2.36 9.29
C ILE A 64 5.94 2.15 7.79
N ILE A 65 4.81 1.57 7.39
CA ILE A 65 4.49 1.21 6.00
C ILE A 65 3.39 2.15 5.51
N ASP A 66 3.63 2.81 4.38
CA ASP A 66 2.63 3.66 3.71
C ASP A 66 2.05 2.92 2.51
N GLY A 67 0.75 3.07 2.32
CA GLY A 67 0.02 2.32 1.32
C GLY A 67 -1.41 2.78 1.13
N GLU A 68 -2.11 2.07 0.25
CA GLU A 68 -3.49 2.34 -0.10
C GLU A 68 -4.36 1.14 0.30
N VAL A 69 -5.43 1.37 1.06
CA VAL A 69 -6.45 0.35 1.31
C VAL A 69 -7.47 0.38 0.17
N VAL A 70 -7.65 -0.75 -0.52
CA VAL A 70 -8.56 -0.91 -1.65
C VAL A 70 -9.47 -2.12 -1.50
N VAL A 71 -10.52 -2.17 -2.32
CA VAL A 71 -11.25 -3.39 -2.64
C VAL A 71 -11.03 -3.66 -4.11
N LEU A 72 -10.72 -4.90 -4.47
CA LEU A 72 -10.54 -5.30 -5.87
C LEU A 72 -11.84 -5.92 -6.39
N ASN A 73 -12.21 -5.59 -7.63
CA ASN A 73 -13.28 -6.29 -8.34
C ASN A 73 -12.75 -7.59 -8.98
N GLU A 74 -13.62 -8.34 -9.66
CA GLU A 74 -13.26 -9.61 -10.32
C GLU A 74 -12.17 -9.46 -11.40
N ALA A 75 -12.02 -8.26 -11.97
CA ALA A 75 -10.97 -7.93 -12.93
C ALA A 75 -9.66 -7.47 -12.26
N GLY A 76 -9.58 -7.47 -10.93
CA GLY A 76 -8.41 -7.02 -10.16
C GLY A 76 -8.23 -5.49 -10.11
N LEU A 77 -9.24 -4.72 -10.50
CA LEU A 77 -9.22 -3.26 -10.47
C LEU A 77 -9.80 -2.72 -9.14
N SER A 78 -9.30 -1.59 -8.65
CA SER A 78 -9.80 -0.97 -7.44
C SER A 78 -11.23 -0.44 -7.62
N ASP A 79 -12.15 -0.89 -6.76
CA ASP A 79 -13.55 -0.43 -6.70
C ASP A 79 -13.78 0.44 -5.46
N PHE A 80 -13.74 1.75 -5.66
CA PHE A 80 -13.91 2.74 -4.60
C PHE A 80 -15.35 2.75 -4.01
N ALA A 81 -16.36 2.42 -4.80
CA ALA A 81 -17.74 2.35 -4.32
C ALA A 81 -17.94 1.13 -3.41
N ALA A 82 -17.32 -0.01 -3.77
CA ALA A 82 -17.30 -1.19 -2.93
C ALA A 82 -16.50 -0.98 -1.64
N LEU A 83 -15.37 -0.26 -1.70
CA LEU A 83 -14.54 0.08 -0.54
C LEU A 83 -15.32 0.80 0.56
N ARG A 84 -16.11 1.83 0.20
CA ARG A 84 -16.97 2.55 1.16
C ARG A 84 -17.92 1.63 1.91
N LYS A 85 -18.46 0.61 1.23
CA LYS A 85 -19.34 -0.40 1.84
C LYS A 85 -18.56 -1.40 2.69
N ALA A 86 -17.38 -1.83 2.21
CA ALA A 86 -16.57 -2.88 2.83
C ALA A 86 -16.02 -2.48 4.21
N ILE A 87 -15.57 -1.24 4.39
CA ILE A 87 -14.99 -0.74 5.66
C ILE A 87 -15.87 -0.98 6.89
N THR A 88 -17.19 -0.99 6.70
CA THR A 88 -18.13 -1.15 7.81
C THR A 88 -18.66 -2.58 7.98
N ARG A 89 -18.66 -3.41 6.93
CA ARG A 89 -19.38 -4.70 6.92
C ARG A 89 -18.63 -5.88 6.31
N ARG A 90 -17.57 -5.67 5.54
CA ARG A 90 -16.82 -6.71 4.82
C ARG A 90 -15.31 -6.44 4.89
N GLN A 91 -14.74 -6.53 6.09
CA GLN A 91 -13.33 -6.24 6.32
C GLN A 91 -12.39 -7.20 5.55
N HIS A 92 -12.85 -8.42 5.27
CA HIS A 92 -12.10 -9.45 4.52
C HIS A 92 -11.91 -9.12 3.04
N ASP A 93 -12.69 -8.19 2.49
CA ASP A 93 -12.56 -7.72 1.11
C ASP A 93 -11.48 -6.63 0.96
N LEU A 94 -10.90 -6.17 2.08
CA LEU A 94 -9.93 -5.10 2.09
C LEU A 94 -8.53 -5.64 1.79
N TYR A 95 -7.90 -4.99 0.83
CA TYR A 95 -6.50 -5.21 0.47
C TYR A 95 -5.70 -3.98 0.85
N PHE A 96 -4.55 -4.16 1.50
CA PHE A 96 -3.57 -3.10 1.66
C PHE A 96 -2.49 -3.22 0.61
N VAL A 97 -2.29 -2.16 -0.16
CA VAL A 97 -1.29 -2.07 -1.22
C VAL A 97 -0.17 -1.14 -0.78
N ALA A 98 0.97 -1.70 -0.37
CA ALA A 98 2.12 -0.94 0.11
C ALA A 98 2.91 -0.32 -1.04
N PHE A 99 3.16 0.99 -0.98
CA PHE A 99 3.98 1.71 -1.96
C PHE A 99 5.21 2.40 -1.33
N ASP A 100 5.24 2.67 -0.02
CA ASP A 100 6.41 3.25 0.66
C ASP A 100 6.70 2.56 2.01
N LEU A 101 7.96 2.60 2.43
CA LEU A 101 8.44 2.08 3.70
C LEU A 101 9.29 3.16 4.38
N LEU A 102 8.73 3.82 5.39
CA LEU A 102 9.33 5.00 6.01
C LEU A 102 10.27 4.65 7.16
N HIS A 103 10.03 3.53 7.84
CA HIS A 103 10.84 3.05 8.95
C HIS A 103 10.87 1.53 8.96
N LEU A 104 12.02 0.95 9.30
CA LEU A 104 12.17 -0.49 9.45
C LEU A 104 13.24 -0.81 10.50
N ASN A 105 12.87 -1.60 11.51
CA ASN A 105 13.77 -2.16 12.53
C ASN A 105 14.74 -1.12 13.15
N GLY A 106 14.23 0.07 13.50
CA GLY A 106 15.01 1.14 14.12
C GLY A 106 15.68 2.09 13.12
N HIS A 107 15.58 1.84 11.81
CA HIS A 107 16.16 2.69 10.77
C HIS A 107 15.09 3.58 10.13
N ASP A 108 15.28 4.90 10.22
CA ASP A 108 14.53 5.87 9.43
C ASP A 108 15.00 5.84 7.98
N LEU A 109 14.08 5.58 7.06
CA LEU A 109 14.37 5.46 5.62
C LEU A 109 13.99 6.72 4.85
N ARG A 110 13.42 7.75 5.51
CA ARG A 110 12.85 8.94 4.86
C ARG A 110 13.86 9.80 4.12
N ASP A 111 15.14 9.73 4.50
CA ASP A 111 16.23 10.47 3.86
C ASP A 111 16.89 9.69 2.70
N MET A 112 16.50 8.42 2.49
CA MET A 112 16.96 7.64 1.34
C MET A 112 16.20 8.06 0.08
N VAL A 113 16.90 8.08 -1.06
CA VAL A 113 16.28 8.25 -2.37
C VAL A 113 15.30 7.09 -2.65
N LEU A 114 14.25 7.37 -3.40
CA LEU A 114 13.12 6.45 -3.60
C LEU A 114 13.56 5.09 -4.18
N GLU A 115 14.55 5.08 -5.06
CA GLU A 115 15.12 3.88 -5.65
C GLU A 115 15.75 2.96 -4.59
N ASP A 116 16.57 3.52 -3.70
CA ASP A 116 17.23 2.77 -2.62
C ASP A 116 16.23 2.27 -1.57
N ARG A 117 15.12 3.00 -1.36
CA ARG A 117 14.05 2.62 -0.43
C ARG A 117 13.20 1.44 -0.92
N ARG A 118 13.18 1.16 -2.22
CA ARG A 118 12.44 0.03 -2.81
C ARG A 118 13.05 -1.33 -2.50
N GLY A 119 14.37 -1.41 -2.36
CA GLY A 119 15.07 -2.66 -1.99
C GLY A 119 14.53 -3.23 -0.67
N PRO A 120 14.58 -2.47 0.43
CA PRO A 120 13.97 -2.86 1.71
C PRO A 120 12.47 -3.17 1.60
N ARG A 121 11.69 -2.44 0.80
CA ARG A 121 10.25 -2.71 0.56
C ARG A 121 10.00 -4.12 0.03
N SER A 122 10.81 -4.58 -0.93
CA SER A 122 10.69 -5.93 -1.49
C SER A 122 11.11 -7.04 -0.52
N THR A 123 11.88 -6.70 0.51
CA THR A 123 12.36 -7.64 1.55
C THR A 123 11.30 -7.92 2.62
N VAL A 124 10.28 -7.06 2.73
CA VAL A 124 9.13 -7.31 3.61
C VAL A 124 8.27 -8.40 2.96
N THR A 125 8.57 -9.65 3.31
CA THR A 125 7.78 -10.82 2.91
C THR A 125 6.40 -10.72 3.55
N LEU A 126 5.41 -10.35 2.74
CA LEU A 126 4.03 -10.37 3.16
C LEU A 126 3.58 -11.82 3.38
N PRO A 127 2.80 -12.12 4.43
CA PRO A 127 2.23 -13.44 4.61
C PRO A 127 1.36 -13.79 3.40
N PRO A 128 1.29 -15.08 3.00
CA PRO A 128 0.50 -15.53 1.85
C PRO A 128 -1.02 -15.33 2.03
N SER A 129 -1.47 -14.84 3.19
CA SER A 129 -2.85 -14.44 3.42
C SER A 129 -3.22 -13.26 2.51
N SER A 130 -4.29 -13.45 1.75
CA SER A 130 -4.73 -12.68 0.59
C SER A 130 -4.87 -11.16 0.76
N SER A 131 -4.84 -10.62 1.98
CA SER A 131 -5.25 -9.23 2.30
C SER A 131 -4.15 -8.16 2.22
N MET A 132 -2.88 -8.51 2.02
CA MET A 132 -1.80 -7.53 1.80
C MET A 132 -1.07 -7.80 0.48
N ARG A 133 -0.76 -6.74 -0.27
CA ARG A 133 0.02 -6.79 -1.51
C ARG A 133 1.07 -5.67 -1.52
N VAL A 134 2.24 -5.93 -2.13
CA VAL A 134 3.21 -4.89 -2.48
C VAL A 134 3.01 -4.53 -3.94
N THR A 135 3.11 -3.25 -4.29
CA THR A 135 3.12 -2.84 -5.70
C THR A 135 4.38 -3.36 -6.39
N SER A 136 4.24 -4.18 -7.43
CA SER A 136 5.33 -4.49 -8.35
C SER A 136 5.46 -3.39 -9.42
N PRO A 137 6.67 -3.11 -9.95
CA PRO A 137 6.82 -2.24 -11.11
C PRO A 137 6.01 -2.81 -12.28
N VAL A 138 5.30 -1.94 -13.00
CA VAL A 138 4.51 -2.34 -14.17
C VAL A 138 5.47 -2.57 -15.33
N SER A 139 5.99 -3.79 -15.49
CA SER A 139 6.92 -4.12 -16.58
C SER A 139 6.24 -4.26 -17.94
N SER A 140 4.91 -4.38 -17.99
CA SER A 140 4.19 -4.67 -19.24
C SER A 140 2.78 -4.05 -19.24
N ILE A 141 2.54 -3.28 -20.29
CA ILE A 141 1.35 -2.45 -20.59
C ILE A 141 0.06 -3.28 -20.64
N CYS A 142 -0.95 -2.96 -19.82
CA CYS A 142 -2.39 -3.12 -20.15
C CYS A 142 -3.37 -2.44 -19.16
N CYS A 143 -3.02 -1.33 -18.51
CA CYS A 143 -3.95 -0.63 -17.60
C CYS A 143 -4.00 0.87 -17.92
N PRO A 144 -5.19 1.47 -18.18
CA PRO A 144 -5.32 2.87 -18.63
C PRO A 144 -5.20 3.92 -17.53
N ILE A 145 -4.90 3.54 -16.27
CA ILE A 145 -4.80 4.47 -15.13
C ILE A 145 -3.40 4.38 -14.53
N LEU A 146 -2.43 4.97 -15.22
CA LEU A 146 -1.07 5.17 -14.70
C LEU A 146 -0.98 6.58 -14.13
N THR A 147 -0.67 6.69 -12.83
CA THR A 147 -0.24 7.98 -12.26
C THR A 147 1.27 7.91 -12.08
N VAL A 148 1.92 8.92 -12.63
CA VAL A 148 3.35 9.17 -12.49
C VAL A 148 3.57 9.71 -11.08
N VAL A 149 4.40 9.02 -10.29
CA VAL A 149 4.96 9.56 -9.04
C VAL A 149 6.25 10.29 -9.34
#